data_AF-A0A316PLM8-F1
#
_entry.id   AF-A0A316PLM8-F1
#
_cell.length_a   1.000
_cell.length_b   1.000
_cell.length_c   1.000
_cell.angle_alpha   90.00
_cell.angle_beta   90.00
_cell.angle_gamma   90.00
#
_symmetry.space_group_name_H-M   'P 1'
#
loop_
_entity.id
_entity.type
_entity.pdbx_description
1 polymer ?
#
loop_
_entity_poly.entity_id
_entity_poly.type
_entity_poly.pdbx_seq_one_letter_code
_entity_poly.pdbx_strand_id
1 'polypeptide(L)'
;MPQPKAKKIVFAALACAAALAVGLLCALVSWALTAPKTIRVADYAEPVPSTFRMKADVAQADGMLLIDGYACIEGERFEHIDTFVALYSGTGGTALRLPTKMVLSEEAYEAGGRLAIGQMGGFTARIREGALPADEYSVYIAYRTDGHDILADTGRKVRVGA
;
A
#
# COMPACT_ATOMS: atom_id res chain seq x y z
N MET A 1 -28.66 -48.54 -9.91
CA MET A 1 -27.37 -48.89 -10.55
C MET A 1 -26.23 -48.22 -9.76
N PRO A 2 -25.30 -48.98 -9.16
CA PRO A 2 -24.18 -48.39 -8.43
C PRO A 2 -23.17 -47.78 -9.41
N GLN A 3 -22.85 -46.49 -9.24
CA GLN A 3 -21.76 -45.82 -9.98
C GLN A 3 -20.45 -46.61 -9.78
N PRO A 4 -19.72 -46.99 -10.86
CA PRO A 4 -18.50 -47.77 -10.75
C PRO A 4 -17.46 -46.99 -9.94
N LYS A 5 -16.84 -47.63 -8.94
CA LYS A 5 -15.88 -47.03 -7.99
C LYS A 5 -14.82 -46.15 -8.68
N ALA A 6 -14.38 -46.54 -9.88
CA ALA A 6 -13.43 -45.79 -10.71
C ALA A 6 -13.91 -44.37 -11.07
N LYS A 7 -15.19 -44.17 -11.42
CA LYS A 7 -15.72 -42.83 -11.75
C LYS A 7 -15.69 -41.90 -10.54
N LYS A 8 -16.04 -42.40 -9.34
CA LYS A 8 -16.01 -41.61 -8.10
C LYS A 8 -14.60 -41.15 -7.74
N ILE A 9 -13.59 -42.00 -7.96
CA ILE A 9 -12.18 -41.66 -7.71
C ILE A 9 -11.70 -40.58 -8.67
N VAL A 10 -12.07 -40.67 -9.96
CA VAL A 10 -11.73 -39.64 -10.96
C VAL A 10 -12.38 -38.30 -10.64
N PHE A 11 -13.67 -38.29 -10.25
CA PHE A 11 -14.33 -37.04 -9.84
C PHE A 11 -13.73 -36.44 -8.56
N ALA A 12 -13.35 -37.26 -7.59
CA ALA A 12 -12.67 -36.79 -6.38
C ALA A 12 -11.28 -36.20 -6.69
N ALA A 13 -10.50 -36.85 -7.55
CA ALA A 13 -9.20 -36.33 -7.99
C ALA A 13 -9.32 -35.01 -8.75
N LEU A 14 -10.32 -34.88 -9.64
CA LEU A 14 -10.59 -33.65 -10.36
C LEU A 14 -11.02 -32.51 -9.42
N ALA A 15 -11.86 -32.82 -8.41
CA ALA A 15 -12.26 -31.86 -7.40
C ALA A 15 -11.07 -31.38 -6.54
N CYS A 16 -10.17 -32.30 -6.14
CA CYS A 16 -8.94 -31.94 -5.43
C CYS A 16 -8.02 -31.07 -6.29
N ALA A 17 -7.82 -31.42 -7.56
CA ALA A 17 -7.00 -30.62 -8.48
C ALA A 17 -7.57 -29.22 -8.69
N ALA A 18 -8.89 -29.09 -8.84
CA ALA A 18 -9.57 -27.81 -8.95
C ALA A 18 -9.40 -26.98 -7.66
N ALA A 19 -9.57 -27.59 -6.49
CA ALA A 19 -9.38 -26.91 -5.20
C ALA A 19 -7.94 -26.41 -5.01
N LEU A 20 -6.94 -27.21 -5.40
CA LEU A 20 -5.53 -26.81 -5.37
C LEU A 20 -5.24 -25.66 -6.35
N ALA A 21 -5.78 -25.71 -7.56
CA ALA A 21 -5.62 -24.65 -8.55
C ALA A 21 -6.24 -23.33 -8.07
N VAL A 22 -7.44 -23.37 -7.48
CA VAL A 22 -8.09 -22.19 -6.88
C VAL A 22 -7.27 -21.67 -5.69
N GLY A 23 -6.79 -22.56 -4.83
CA GLY A 23 -5.93 -22.19 -3.70
C GLY A 23 -4.65 -21.47 -4.14
N LEU A 24 -3.98 -22.00 -5.17
CA LEU A 24 -2.79 -21.39 -5.75
C LEU A 24 -3.10 -20.02 -6.38
N LEU A 25 -4.19 -19.92 -7.14
CA LEU A 25 -4.63 -18.66 -7.74
C LEU A 25 -4.89 -17.60 -6.66
N CYS A 26 -5.61 -17.95 -5.60
CA CYS A 26 -5.86 -17.05 -4.47
C CYS A 26 -4.57 -16.59 -3.79
N ALA A 27 -3.59 -17.49 -3.63
CA ALA A 27 -2.29 -17.15 -3.05
C ALA A 27 -1.50 -16.18 -3.95
N LEU A 28 -1.47 -16.43 -5.27
CA LEU A 28 -0.78 -15.57 -6.24
C LEU A 28 -1.43 -14.19 -6.34
N VAL A 29 -2.77 -14.12 -6.36
CA VAL A 29 -3.51 -12.84 -6.35
C VAL A 29 -3.24 -12.08 -5.06
N SER A 30 -3.29 -12.76 -3.92
CA SER A 30 -3.00 -12.14 -2.62
C SER A 30 -1.58 -11.59 -2.58
N TRP A 31 -0.59 -12.34 -3.10
CA TRP A 31 0.78 -11.87 -3.20
C TRP A 31 0.91 -10.68 -4.16
N ALA A 32 0.32 -10.73 -5.36
CA ALA A 32 0.37 -9.64 -6.33
C ALA A 32 -0.26 -8.33 -5.82
N LEU A 33 -1.25 -8.42 -4.93
CA LEU A 33 -1.91 -7.27 -4.30
C LEU A 33 -1.16 -6.72 -3.09
N THR A 34 -0.29 -7.52 -2.45
CA THR A 34 0.40 -7.16 -1.20
C THR A 34 1.91 -7.04 -1.34
N ALA A 35 2.47 -7.40 -2.50
CA ALA A 35 3.88 -7.22 -2.78
C ALA A 35 4.21 -5.73 -2.95
N PRO A 36 5.37 -5.28 -2.43
CA PRO A 36 5.86 -3.94 -2.69
C PRO A 36 6.16 -3.79 -4.19
N LYS A 37 5.89 -2.62 -4.74
CA LYS A 37 6.12 -2.31 -6.16
C LYS A 37 7.18 -1.24 -6.28
N THR A 38 8.01 -1.32 -7.32
CA THR A 38 8.98 -0.25 -7.59
C THR A 38 8.29 0.89 -8.35
N ILE A 39 8.49 2.13 -7.89
CA ILE A 39 8.09 3.35 -8.57
C ILE A 39 9.33 4.21 -8.86
N ARG A 40 9.30 5.01 -9.92
CA ARG A 40 10.38 5.97 -10.18
C ARG A 40 10.07 7.27 -9.45
N VAL A 41 11.07 7.80 -8.77
CA VAL A 41 10.95 9.07 -8.04
C VAL A 41 10.67 10.23 -9.01
N ALA A 42 11.23 10.18 -10.22
CA ALA A 42 11.01 11.19 -11.25
C ALA A 42 9.57 11.27 -11.76
N ASP A 43 8.75 10.23 -11.55
CA ASP A 43 7.32 10.26 -11.90
C ASP A 43 6.50 11.06 -10.84
N TYR A 44 7.13 11.51 -9.75
CA TYR A 44 6.55 12.29 -8.66
C TYR A 44 7.38 13.56 -8.40
N ALA A 45 7.55 14.38 -9.45
CA ALA A 45 8.46 15.52 -9.45
C ALA A 45 7.82 16.85 -9.04
N GLU A 46 6.51 16.89 -8.78
CA GLU A 46 5.88 18.14 -8.36
C GLU A 46 6.42 18.62 -7.01
N PRO A 47 6.62 19.94 -6.85
CA PRO A 47 6.98 20.50 -5.56
C PRO A 47 5.83 20.33 -4.56
N VAL A 48 6.18 20.01 -3.31
CA VAL A 48 5.19 19.94 -2.22
C VAL A 48 4.61 21.34 -1.97
N PRO A 49 3.29 21.56 -2.16
CA PRO A 49 2.68 22.86 -1.95
C PRO A 49 2.63 23.22 -0.46
N SER A 50 2.61 24.51 -0.12
CA SER A 50 2.55 24.97 1.27
C SER A 50 1.25 24.60 1.99
N THR A 51 0.20 24.25 1.24
CA THR A 51 -1.09 23.76 1.73
C THR A 51 -1.11 22.24 1.89
N PHE A 52 -0.05 21.52 1.55
CA PHE A 52 0.06 20.08 1.80
C PHE A 52 0.09 19.83 3.32
N ARG A 53 -0.71 18.87 3.76
CA ARG A 53 -0.79 18.43 5.15
C ARG A 53 -0.60 16.92 5.14
N MET A 54 0.25 16.45 6.03
CA MET A 54 0.47 15.03 6.18
C MET A 54 0.87 14.65 7.59
N LYS A 55 0.67 13.37 7.88
CA LYS A 55 1.17 12.69 9.05
C LYS A 55 1.48 11.24 8.69
N ALA A 56 2.55 10.70 9.26
CA ALA A 56 2.87 9.29 9.18
C ALA A 56 3.39 8.81 10.54
N ASP A 57 2.59 7.96 11.16
CA ASP A 57 2.95 7.22 12.37
C ASP A 57 3.47 5.86 11.97
N VAL A 58 4.68 5.54 12.43
CA VAL A 58 5.42 4.35 12.02
C VAL A 58 5.56 3.43 13.22
N ALA A 59 5.16 2.17 13.05
CA ALA A 59 5.32 1.12 14.04
C ALA A 59 5.95 -0.12 13.41
N GLN A 60 6.95 -0.69 14.09
CA GLN A 60 7.57 -1.97 13.76
C GLN A 60 7.38 -2.91 14.94
N ALA A 61 6.64 -4.01 14.73
CA ALA A 61 6.38 -5.01 15.74
C ALA A 61 6.17 -6.39 15.10
N ASP A 62 6.69 -7.45 15.73
CA ASP A 62 6.49 -8.84 15.30
C ASP A 62 6.83 -9.10 13.81
N GLY A 63 7.88 -8.45 13.29
CA GLY A 63 8.31 -8.56 11.89
C GLY A 63 7.35 -7.91 10.88
N MET A 64 6.47 -7.02 11.35
CA MET A 64 5.56 -6.22 10.54
C MET A 64 5.94 -4.75 10.61
N LEU A 65 5.93 -4.10 9.45
CA LEU A 65 5.94 -2.65 9.32
C LEU A 65 4.50 -2.16 9.10
N LEU A 66 4.05 -1.27 9.99
CA LEU A 66 2.78 -0.58 9.91
C LEU A 66 3.02 0.93 9.84
N ILE A 67 2.37 1.58 8.88
CA ILE A 67 2.43 3.03 8.70
C ILE A 67 1.01 3.54 8.52
N ASP A 68 0.52 4.27 9.51
CA ASP A 68 -0.80 4.89 9.52
C ASP A 68 -0.66 6.40 9.40
N GLY A 69 -1.61 7.06 8.74
CA GLY A 69 -1.50 8.49 8.55
C GLY A 69 -2.57 9.09 7.67
N TYR A 70 -2.26 10.30 7.20
CA TYR A 70 -3.05 10.98 6.18
C TYR A 70 -2.16 11.84 5.30
N ALA A 71 -2.65 12.13 4.10
CA ALA A 71 -2.13 13.18 3.26
C ALA A 71 -3.27 13.85 2.50
N CYS A 72 -3.25 15.18 2.48
CA CYS A 72 -4.21 15.98 1.75
C CYS A 72 -3.62 17.35 1.42
N ILE A 73 -4.17 18.02 0.41
CA ILE A 73 -3.99 19.44 0.22
C ILE A 73 -5.21 20.15 0.83
N GLU A 74 -4.95 21.14 1.68
CA GLU A 74 -6.01 21.92 2.33
C GLU A 74 -6.94 22.55 1.27
N GLY A 75 -8.24 22.26 1.37
CA GLY A 75 -9.26 22.79 0.44
C GLY A 75 -9.47 21.98 -0.85
N GLU A 76 -8.69 20.91 -1.07
CA GLU A 76 -8.83 20.05 -2.24
C GLU A 76 -10.10 19.18 -2.17
N ARG A 77 -10.75 19.01 -3.32
CA ARG A 77 -11.90 18.14 -3.46
C ARG A 77 -11.47 16.84 -4.14
N PHE A 78 -11.15 15.83 -3.35
CA PHE A 78 -10.78 14.48 -3.79
C PHE A 78 -11.74 13.89 -4.85
N GLU A 79 -11.46 14.08 -6.14
CA GLU A 79 -12.18 13.43 -7.24
C GLU A 79 -11.58 12.05 -7.55
N HIS A 80 -10.26 11.93 -7.42
CA HIS A 80 -9.45 10.75 -7.66
C HIS A 80 -8.35 10.64 -6.60
N ILE A 81 -8.31 9.51 -5.89
CA ILE A 81 -7.32 9.27 -4.82
C ILE A 81 -6.43 8.09 -5.22
N ASP A 82 -5.13 8.35 -5.36
CA ASP A 82 -4.09 7.34 -5.65
C ASP A 82 -2.84 7.60 -4.78
N THR A 83 -3.04 7.70 -3.46
CA THR A 83 -1.97 7.95 -2.47
C THR A 83 -1.36 6.65 -1.95
N PHE A 84 -0.02 6.58 -1.89
CA PHE A 84 0.73 5.45 -1.34
C PHE A 84 1.81 5.86 -0.36
N VAL A 85 2.15 4.94 0.53
CA VAL A 85 3.41 5.02 1.29
C VAL A 85 4.54 4.46 0.41
N ALA A 86 5.65 5.17 0.35
CA ALA A 86 6.84 4.77 -0.38
C ALA A 86 8.07 4.73 0.55
N LEU A 87 8.92 3.72 0.37
CA LEU A 87 10.21 3.60 1.07
C LEU A 87 11.34 3.92 0.09
N TYR A 88 12.17 4.89 0.42
CA TYR A 88 13.30 5.30 -0.40
C TYR A 88 14.62 5.13 0.35
N SER A 89 15.55 4.38 -0.23
CA SER A 89 16.88 4.12 0.36
C SER A 89 17.87 5.28 0.15
N GLY A 90 17.44 6.36 -0.52
CA GLY A 90 18.32 7.48 -0.88
C GLY A 90 19.17 7.25 -2.14
N THR A 91 19.10 6.06 -2.76
CA THR A 91 19.91 5.68 -3.92
C THR A 91 19.07 5.14 -5.08
N GLY A 92 19.56 5.28 -6.31
CA GLY A 92 18.98 4.60 -7.47
C GLY A 92 17.72 5.21 -8.11
N GLY A 93 17.21 6.36 -7.61
CA GLY A 93 16.10 7.09 -8.25
C GLY A 93 14.75 6.35 -8.25
N THR A 94 14.64 5.27 -7.50
CA THR A 94 13.43 4.45 -7.36
C THR A 94 13.08 4.25 -5.90
N ALA A 95 11.78 4.18 -5.60
CA ALA A 95 11.26 3.87 -4.27
C ALA A 95 10.39 2.60 -4.28
N LEU A 96 10.23 1.97 -3.13
CA LEU A 96 9.32 0.85 -2.92
C LEU A 96 7.96 1.39 -2.48
N ARG A 97 6.98 1.38 -3.38
CA ARG A 97 5.56 1.59 -3.05
C ARG A 97 5.05 0.40 -2.24
N LEU A 98 4.58 0.69 -1.04
CA LEU A 98 3.95 -0.30 -0.17
C LEU A 98 2.48 -0.54 -0.58
N PRO A 99 1.92 -1.71 -0.25
CA PRO A 99 0.48 -1.91 -0.30
C PRO A 99 -0.19 -0.98 0.72
N THR A 100 -0.86 0.06 0.20
CA THR A 100 -1.55 1.07 1.00
C THR A 100 -3.05 0.95 0.76
N LYS A 101 -3.82 1.01 1.84
CA LYS A 101 -5.28 1.10 1.81
C LYS A 101 -5.69 2.50 2.25
N MET A 102 -6.60 3.11 1.49
CA MET A 102 -7.24 4.35 1.92
C MET A 102 -8.30 4.05 2.98
N VAL A 103 -8.36 4.90 4.00
CA VAL A 103 -9.28 4.80 5.14
C VAL A 103 -9.84 6.18 5.46
N LEU A 104 -11.01 6.23 6.11
CA LEU A 104 -11.54 7.48 6.62
C LEU A 104 -10.70 7.96 7.82
N SER A 105 -10.36 9.25 7.84
CA SER A 105 -9.56 9.87 8.89
C SER A 105 -10.13 11.22 9.29
N GLU A 106 -10.41 11.38 10.58
CA GLU A 106 -10.85 12.66 11.14
C GLU A 106 -9.72 13.70 11.15
N GLU A 107 -8.47 13.26 11.34
CA GLU A 107 -7.31 14.14 11.24
C GLU A 107 -7.16 14.69 9.81
N ALA A 108 -7.43 13.86 8.79
CA ALA A 108 -7.43 14.30 7.39
C ALA A 108 -8.54 15.31 7.08
N TYR A 109 -9.71 15.13 7.70
CA TYR A 109 -10.83 16.07 7.58
C TYR A 109 -10.50 17.45 8.15
N GLU A 110 -9.97 17.49 9.37
CA GLU A 110 -9.57 18.76 9.99
C GLU A 110 -8.43 19.41 9.19
N ALA A 111 -7.41 18.65 8.80
CA ALA A 111 -6.29 19.14 7.99
C ALA A 111 -6.70 19.60 6.58
N GLY A 112 -7.70 18.95 5.99
CA GLY A 112 -8.23 19.24 4.67
C GLY A 112 -9.18 20.45 4.61
N GLY A 113 -9.38 21.17 5.72
CA GLY A 113 -10.27 22.32 5.78
C GLY A 113 -11.75 21.96 5.96
N ARG A 114 -12.05 20.80 6.57
CA ARG A 114 -13.40 20.35 6.92
C ARG A 114 -14.35 20.16 5.74
N LEU A 115 -13.82 19.82 4.57
CA LEU A 115 -14.61 19.33 3.46
C LEU A 115 -15.05 17.89 3.78
N ALA A 116 -16.33 17.54 3.60
CA ALA A 116 -16.84 16.20 3.95
C ALA A 116 -16.04 15.06 3.30
N ILE A 117 -15.53 15.27 2.08
CA ILE A 117 -14.68 14.33 1.36
C ILE A 117 -13.23 14.31 1.85
N GLY A 118 -12.79 15.32 2.60
CA GLY A 118 -11.45 15.42 3.20
C GLY A 118 -11.09 14.24 4.11
N GLN A 119 -12.09 13.57 4.69
CA GLN A 119 -11.88 12.34 5.46
C GLN A 119 -11.20 11.23 4.66
N MET A 120 -11.29 11.24 3.32
CA MET A 120 -10.74 10.19 2.46
C MET A 120 -9.21 10.24 2.30
N GLY A 121 -8.54 11.27 2.84
CA GLY A 121 -7.07 11.39 2.79
C GLY A 121 -6.32 10.47 3.75
N GLY A 122 -7.03 9.70 4.59
CA GLY A 122 -6.43 8.74 5.52
C GLY A 122 -5.88 7.49 4.83
N PHE A 123 -4.80 6.92 5.36
CA PHE A 123 -4.23 5.68 4.84
C PHE A 123 -3.64 4.77 5.91
N THR A 124 -3.55 3.49 5.56
CA THR A 124 -2.80 2.46 6.28
C THR A 124 -1.96 1.65 5.28
N ALA A 125 -0.65 1.60 5.48
CA ALA A 125 0.26 0.68 4.80
C ALA A 125 0.75 -0.40 5.76
N ARG A 126 0.62 -1.66 5.37
CA ARG A 126 1.03 -2.80 6.20
C ARG A 126 1.74 -3.84 5.37
N ILE A 127 2.95 -4.21 5.78
CA ILE A 127 3.78 -5.20 5.08
C ILE A 127 4.63 -6.01 6.05
N ARG A 128 4.94 -7.26 5.69
CA ARG A 128 5.95 -8.06 6.40
C ARG A 128 7.33 -7.52 6.07
N GLU A 129 8.16 -7.32 7.09
CA GLU A 129 9.53 -6.85 6.88
C GLU A 129 10.34 -7.83 6.02
N GLY A 130 10.13 -9.14 6.18
CA GLY A 130 10.78 -10.15 5.34
C GLY A 130 10.37 -10.13 3.86
N ALA A 131 9.38 -9.32 3.46
CA ALA A 131 9.04 -9.08 2.05
C ALA A 131 9.77 -7.86 1.46
N LEU A 132 10.51 -7.11 2.28
CA LEU A 132 11.30 -5.96 1.88
C LEU A 132 12.79 -6.34 1.85
N PRO A 133 13.59 -5.76 0.93
CA PRO A 133 15.04 -5.86 1.01
C PRO A 133 15.57 -5.23 2.31
N ALA A 134 16.66 -5.77 2.84
CA ALA A 134 17.30 -5.21 4.02
C ALA A 134 18.00 -3.89 3.67
N ASP A 135 17.60 -2.81 4.33
CA ASP A 135 18.17 -1.46 4.18
C ASP A 135 17.65 -0.52 5.28
N GLU A 136 18.20 0.69 5.32
CA GLU A 136 17.57 1.85 5.97
C GLU A 136 16.81 2.67 4.94
N TYR A 137 15.53 2.88 5.18
CA TYR A 137 14.64 3.64 4.29
C TYR A 137 14.14 4.91 4.96
N SER A 138 14.12 6.00 4.21
CA SER A 138 13.26 7.15 4.50
C SER A 138 11.83 6.87 4.02
N VAL A 139 10.84 7.27 4.82
CA VAL A 139 9.42 7.08 4.51
C VAL A 139 8.89 8.32 3.82
N TYR A 140 8.28 8.11 2.66
CA TYR A 140 7.64 9.14 1.84
C TYR A 140 6.17 8.83 1.63
N ILE A 141 5.40 9.86 1.32
CA ILE A 141 4.05 9.73 0.76
C ILE A 141 4.12 10.06 -0.72
N ALA A 142 3.87 9.07 -1.56
CA ALA A 142 3.68 9.21 -3.00
C ALA A 142 2.22 9.61 -3.23
N TYR A 143 1.98 10.91 -3.32
CA TYR A 143 0.67 11.52 -3.49
C TYR A 143 0.36 11.69 -4.97
N ARG A 144 -0.51 10.82 -5.50
CA ARG A 144 -1.06 10.94 -6.85
C ARG A 144 -2.56 11.15 -6.76
N THR A 145 -3.00 12.37 -6.58
CA THR A 145 -4.42 12.66 -6.34
C THR A 145 -4.78 13.88 -7.16
N ASP A 146 -5.91 13.83 -7.87
CA ASP A 146 -6.44 14.94 -8.69
C ASP A 146 -5.44 15.60 -9.64
N GLY A 147 -4.52 14.81 -10.19
CA GLY A 147 -3.50 15.27 -11.14
C GLY A 147 -2.20 15.75 -10.50
N HIS A 148 -2.11 15.73 -9.17
CA HIS A 148 -0.84 15.93 -8.48
C HIS A 148 0.07 14.71 -8.59
N ASP A 149 1.37 14.96 -8.59
CA ASP A 149 2.42 13.94 -8.65
C ASP A 149 3.55 14.31 -7.68
N ILE A 150 3.28 14.19 -6.38
CA ILE A 150 4.15 14.70 -5.31
C ILE A 150 4.76 13.53 -4.53
N LEU A 151 6.06 13.61 -4.26
CA LEU A 151 6.73 12.72 -3.31
C LEU A 151 7.11 13.50 -2.03
N ALA A 152 6.28 13.38 -1.00
CA ALA A 152 6.44 14.15 0.23
C ALA A 152 7.24 13.39 1.29
N ASP A 153 8.33 14.00 1.78
CA ASP A 153 9.17 13.44 2.84
C ASP A 153 8.49 13.55 4.21
N THR A 154 8.24 12.42 4.87
CA THR A 154 7.60 12.42 6.19
C THR A 154 8.57 12.76 7.34
N GLY A 155 9.88 12.78 7.06
CA GLY A 155 10.94 12.88 8.07
C GLY A 155 11.11 11.62 8.91
N ARG A 156 10.37 10.54 8.62
CA ARG A 156 10.49 9.25 9.31
C ARG A 156 11.46 8.33 8.58
N LYS A 157 12.10 7.46 9.36
CA LYS A 157 12.98 6.41 8.87
C LYS A 157 12.59 5.06 9.45
N VAL A 158 12.85 4.01 8.70
CA VAL A 158 12.67 2.60 9.11
C VAL A 158 13.90 1.81 8.74
N ARG A 159 14.20 0.77 9.52
CA ARG A 159 15.25 -0.19 9.20
C ARG A 159 14.62 -1.56 9.06
N VAL A 160 14.95 -2.25 7.97
CA VAL A 160 14.42 -3.59 7.65
C VAL A 160 15.58 -4.58 7.69
N GLY A 161 15.37 -5.75 8.29
CA GLY A 161 16.35 -6.85 8.29
C GLY A 161 17.49 -6.69 9.30
N ALA A 162 17.18 -6.08 10.45
CA ALA A 162 18.08 -6.02 11.61
C ALA A 162 18.25 -7.38 12.30
#